data_AF-A0A2D6LRA9-F1
#
_entry.id   AF-A0A2D6LRA9-F1
#
_cell.length_a   1.000
_cell.length_b   1.000
_cell.length_c   1.000
_cell.angle_alpha   90.00
_cell.angle_beta   90.00
_cell.angle_gamma   90.00
#
_symmetry.space_group_name_H-M   'P 1'
#
loop_
_entity.id
_entity.type
_entity.pdbx_description
1 polymer ?
#
loop_
_entity_poly.entity_id
_entity_poly.type
_entity_poly.pdbx_seq_one_letter_code
_entity_poly.pdbx_strand_id
1 'polypeptide(L)'
;MKKLIKSLLFLFFSVQVIGQSDYYWVGGSGNWSNYSSHWATSSGGNIFHTTSPGSNDKVIFDSNSFSQANQTVTLDSDNNSFKDMSWVGVTDNPKFNMSGKTFEVHGKVEYDPNMQFQSVGTLSFVSSSTGSIISGGHNLGNIYVRKPSGTFHLLSPIRTSSFYVENGS
;
A
#
# COMPACT_ATOMS: atom_id res chain seq x y z
N MET A 1 17.77 61.79 -10.60
CA MET A 1 18.45 60.50 -10.81
C MET A 1 17.43 59.37 -10.68
N LYS A 2 17.13 58.69 -11.79
CA LYS A 2 16.10 57.63 -11.89
C LYS A 2 16.65 56.35 -11.25
N LYS A 3 15.97 55.78 -10.24
CA LYS A 3 16.30 54.45 -9.73
C LYS A 3 15.45 53.41 -10.47
N LEU A 4 16.10 52.63 -11.34
CA LEU A 4 15.51 51.45 -11.99
C LEU A 4 15.21 50.39 -10.91
N ILE A 5 13.94 49.99 -10.80
CA ILE A 5 13.55 48.77 -10.09
C ILE A 5 13.74 47.61 -11.07
N LYS A 6 14.72 46.74 -10.80
CA LYS A 6 14.90 45.47 -11.53
C LYS A 6 13.92 44.46 -10.94
N SER A 7 12.85 44.14 -11.68
CA SER A 7 11.93 43.06 -11.34
C SER A 7 12.64 41.71 -11.44
N LEU A 8 12.70 40.97 -10.35
CA LEU A 8 13.28 39.63 -10.27
C LEU A 8 12.14 38.62 -10.50
N LEU A 9 12.13 37.97 -11.66
CA LEU A 9 11.18 36.91 -12.01
C LEU A 9 11.58 35.63 -11.28
N PHE A 10 10.85 35.24 -10.24
CA PHE A 10 11.07 33.99 -9.51
C PHE A 10 10.39 32.84 -10.26
N LEU A 11 11.17 32.05 -11.01
CA LEU A 11 10.75 30.75 -11.53
C LEU A 11 10.75 29.74 -10.37
N PHE A 12 9.57 29.36 -9.89
CA PHE A 12 9.41 28.24 -8.98
C PHE A 12 9.52 26.94 -9.77
N PHE A 13 10.73 26.37 -9.82
CA PHE A 13 10.91 24.96 -10.18
C PHE A 13 10.53 24.13 -8.96
N SER A 14 9.41 23.40 -9.01
CA SER A 14 9.08 22.45 -7.97
C SER A 14 10.07 21.28 -8.06
N VAL A 15 10.91 21.14 -7.03
CA VAL A 15 11.66 19.90 -6.82
C VAL A 15 10.63 18.85 -6.45
N GLN A 16 10.35 17.91 -7.36
CA GLN A 16 9.58 16.72 -7.00
C GLN A 16 10.47 15.89 -6.08
N VAL A 17 10.28 16.07 -4.77
CA VAL A 17 10.89 15.21 -3.77
C VAL A 17 10.33 13.82 -4.05
N ILE A 18 11.18 12.89 -4.51
CA ILE A 18 10.82 11.47 -4.63
C ILE A 18 10.81 10.91 -3.21
N GLY A 19 9.81 11.31 -2.45
CA GLY A 19 9.53 10.85 -1.09
C GLY A 19 8.41 9.83 -1.12
N GLN A 20 8.38 8.96 -0.11
CA GLN A 20 7.23 8.09 0.15
C GLN A 20 5.96 8.95 0.22
N SER A 21 4.99 8.67 -0.64
CA SER A 21 3.66 9.29 -0.55
C SER A 21 2.71 8.35 0.17
N ASP A 22 1.81 8.92 0.96
CA ASP A 22 0.75 8.17 1.63
C ASP A 22 -0.50 8.12 0.73
N TYR A 23 -1.00 6.91 0.51
CA TYR A 23 -2.20 6.60 -0.27
C TYR A 23 -3.26 6.03 0.66
N TYR A 24 -4.26 6.84 0.96
CA TYR A 24 -5.37 6.45 1.83
C TYR A 24 -6.51 5.90 0.99
N TRP A 25 -6.94 4.67 1.28
CA TRP A 25 -8.15 4.14 0.69
C TRP A 25 -9.37 4.87 1.27
N VAL A 26 -10.29 5.33 0.42
CA VAL A 26 -11.55 5.97 0.83
C VAL A 26 -12.72 5.49 -0.03
N GLY A 27 -13.95 5.79 0.38
CA GLY A 27 -15.14 5.56 -0.45
C GLY A 27 -15.69 4.12 -0.42
N GLY A 28 -15.19 3.25 0.46
CA GLY A 28 -15.73 1.91 0.66
C GLY A 28 -15.34 0.90 -0.42
N SER A 29 -16.30 0.16 -0.98
CA SER A 29 -16.02 -0.87 -1.98
C SER A 29 -15.49 -0.27 -3.29
N GLY A 30 -14.50 -0.92 -3.91
CA GLY A 30 -13.94 -0.43 -5.17
C GLY A 30 -12.80 -1.27 -5.72
N ASN A 31 -12.39 -0.89 -6.93
CA ASN A 31 -11.23 -1.46 -7.61
C ASN A 31 -9.96 -0.71 -7.24
N TRP A 32 -8.87 -1.43 -7.01
CA TRP A 32 -7.56 -0.88 -6.70
C TRP A 32 -7.08 0.12 -7.75
N SER A 33 -7.41 -0.12 -9.02
CA SER A 33 -7.04 0.75 -10.14
C SER A 33 -7.81 2.09 -10.20
N ASN A 34 -8.92 2.24 -9.46
CA ASN A 34 -9.76 3.44 -9.45
C ASN A 34 -9.14 4.57 -8.59
N TYR A 35 -7.92 4.99 -8.93
CA TYR A 35 -7.16 5.96 -8.14
C TYR A 35 -7.85 7.30 -7.96
N SER A 36 -8.60 7.75 -8.98
CA SER A 36 -9.29 9.04 -8.99
C SER A 36 -10.50 9.11 -8.06
N SER A 37 -10.87 8.00 -7.40
CA SER A 37 -11.99 7.96 -6.45
C SER A 37 -11.69 7.22 -5.14
N HIS A 38 -10.60 6.44 -5.07
CA HIS A 38 -10.29 5.66 -3.86
C HIS A 38 -8.93 5.95 -3.25
N TRP A 39 -7.97 6.53 -3.97
CA TRP A 39 -6.65 6.82 -3.42
C TRP A 39 -6.50 8.29 -3.07
N ALA A 40 -6.89 8.63 -1.84
CA ALA A 40 -6.81 9.98 -1.32
C ALA A 40 -5.41 10.32 -0.78
N THR A 41 -5.09 11.62 -0.75
CA THR A 41 -3.84 12.16 -0.17
C THR A 41 -3.90 12.33 1.36
N SER A 42 -5.08 12.12 1.96
CA SER A 42 -5.29 12.15 3.41
C SER A 42 -6.42 11.19 3.83
N SER A 43 -6.40 10.75 5.09
CA SER A 43 -7.43 9.89 5.68
C SER A 43 -8.82 10.54 5.57
N GLY A 44 -9.79 9.82 5.01
CA GLY A 44 -11.15 10.32 4.75
C GLY A 44 -11.24 11.50 3.76
N GLY A 45 -10.14 11.83 3.08
CA GLY A 45 -10.04 12.97 2.17
C GLY A 45 -10.74 12.75 0.84
N ASN A 46 -10.89 13.84 0.08
CA ASN A 46 -11.49 13.88 -1.25
C ASN A 46 -10.56 14.47 -2.33
N ILE A 47 -9.28 14.64 -1.98
CA ILE A 47 -8.21 14.98 -2.93
C ILE A 47 -7.51 13.68 -3.28
N PHE A 48 -7.52 13.33 -4.56
CA PHE A 48 -7.06 12.03 -5.04
C PHE A 48 -5.70 12.13 -5.73
N HIS A 49 -4.94 11.04 -5.64
CA HIS A 49 -3.76 10.80 -6.46
C HIS A 49 -4.15 10.64 -7.93
N THR A 50 -3.18 10.79 -8.83
CA THR A 50 -3.38 10.66 -10.29
C THR A 50 -2.96 9.29 -10.83
N THR A 51 -2.47 8.42 -9.96
CA THR A 51 -2.05 7.04 -10.25
C THR A 51 -2.40 6.14 -9.08
N SER A 52 -2.39 4.81 -9.27
CA SER A 52 -2.40 3.86 -8.16
C SER A 52 -1.04 3.86 -7.43
N PRO A 53 -0.96 3.37 -6.18
CA PRO A 53 0.28 3.26 -5.43
C PRO A 53 1.35 2.47 -6.20
N GLY A 54 2.62 2.89 -6.04
CA GLY A 54 3.78 2.19 -6.56
C GLY A 54 4.77 1.78 -5.48
N SER A 55 5.91 1.22 -5.90
CA SER A 55 6.93 0.59 -5.06
C SER A 55 7.58 1.46 -3.98
N ASN A 56 7.37 2.78 -4.00
CA ASN A 56 7.87 3.71 -2.99
C ASN A 56 6.79 4.23 -2.03
N ASP A 57 5.53 3.90 -2.29
CA ASP A 57 4.38 4.50 -1.62
C ASP A 57 3.89 3.66 -0.44
N LYS A 58 3.24 4.33 0.50
CA LYS A 58 2.60 3.71 1.66
C LYS A 58 1.09 3.64 1.43
N VAL A 59 0.54 2.44 1.44
CA VAL A 59 -0.89 2.17 1.33
C VAL A 59 -1.50 2.07 2.72
N ILE A 60 -2.61 2.77 2.94
CA ILE A 60 -3.25 2.90 4.24
C ILE A 60 -4.75 2.62 4.09
N PHE A 61 -5.22 1.62 4.82
CA PHE A 61 -6.61 1.39 5.15
C PHE A 61 -6.78 1.68 6.64
N ASP A 62 -7.71 2.56 6.99
CA ASP A 62 -7.95 2.99 8.37
C ASP A 62 -9.46 3.11 8.66
N SER A 63 -9.81 3.69 9.82
CA SER A 63 -11.19 3.85 10.27
C SER A 63 -12.05 4.73 9.35
N ASN A 64 -11.46 5.51 8.45
CA ASN A 64 -12.17 6.36 7.48
C ASN A 64 -12.23 5.75 6.08
N SER A 65 -11.70 4.54 5.89
CA SER A 65 -11.67 3.87 4.58
C SER A 65 -13.01 3.28 4.16
N PHE A 66 -13.82 2.85 5.14
CA PHE A 66 -15.06 2.11 4.93
C PHE A 66 -16.21 2.76 5.69
N SER A 67 -17.40 2.78 5.09
CA SER A 67 -18.60 3.38 5.67
C SER A 67 -19.68 2.36 6.02
N GLN A 68 -19.49 1.11 5.61
CA GLN A 68 -20.43 0.01 5.81
C GLN A 68 -19.70 -1.31 6.02
N ALA A 69 -20.38 -2.23 6.70
CA ALA A 69 -19.86 -3.56 6.96
C ALA A 69 -19.55 -4.33 5.66
N ASN A 70 -18.46 -5.10 5.67
CA ASN A 70 -18.09 -6.05 4.60
C ASN A 70 -17.85 -5.44 3.22
N GLN A 71 -17.53 -4.15 3.12
CA GLN A 71 -17.13 -3.52 1.87
C GLN A 71 -15.81 -4.13 1.35
N THR A 72 -15.67 -4.24 0.03
CA THR A 72 -14.57 -5.00 -0.60
C THR A 72 -13.65 -4.12 -1.43
N VAL A 73 -12.36 -4.19 -1.13
CA VAL A 73 -11.28 -3.71 -2.00
C VAL A 73 -10.90 -4.83 -2.95
N THR A 74 -10.97 -4.59 -4.25
CA THR A 74 -10.65 -5.61 -5.28
C THR A 74 -9.39 -5.23 -6.03
N LEU A 75 -8.41 -6.12 -6.02
CA LEU A 75 -7.28 -6.04 -6.92
C LEU A 75 -7.70 -6.53 -8.31
N ASP A 76 -7.91 -5.58 -9.22
CA ASP A 76 -8.50 -5.79 -10.54
C ASP A 76 -7.47 -5.83 -11.69
N SER A 77 -6.25 -5.36 -11.45
CA SER A 77 -5.15 -5.33 -12.42
C SER A 77 -3.92 -6.11 -11.93
N ASP A 78 -3.00 -6.43 -12.84
CA ASP A 78 -1.70 -7.01 -12.52
C ASP A 78 -0.63 -5.92 -12.34
N ASN A 79 0.59 -6.31 -11.94
CA ASN A 79 1.75 -5.43 -11.75
C ASN A 79 1.54 -4.33 -10.67
N ASN A 80 0.75 -4.64 -9.63
CA ASN A 80 0.58 -3.73 -8.50
C ASN A 80 1.72 -3.88 -7.49
N SER A 81 2.20 -2.75 -6.99
CA SER A 81 3.29 -2.70 -6.03
C SER A 81 3.03 -1.65 -4.95
N PHE A 82 3.63 -1.84 -3.80
CA PHE A 82 3.69 -0.84 -2.74
C PHE A 82 4.97 -1.01 -1.92
N LYS A 83 5.38 0.04 -1.23
CA LYS A 83 6.44 -0.08 -0.23
C LYS A 83 5.90 -0.70 1.04
N ASP A 84 5.00 0.02 1.69
CA ASP A 84 4.42 -0.37 2.96
C ASP A 84 2.90 -0.43 2.84
N MET A 85 2.26 -1.39 3.50
CA MET A 85 0.81 -1.47 3.61
C MET A 85 0.39 -1.61 5.07
N SER A 86 -0.59 -0.81 5.49
CA SER A 86 -1.18 -0.85 6.82
C SER A 86 -2.70 -0.94 6.72
N TRP A 87 -3.27 -1.92 7.42
CA TRP A 87 -4.72 -2.02 7.69
C TRP A 87 -5.09 -1.64 9.12
N VAL A 88 -4.12 -1.19 9.92
CA VAL A 88 -4.30 -0.93 11.36
C VAL A 88 -5.44 0.05 11.61
N GLY A 89 -6.38 -0.35 12.47
CA GLY A 89 -7.47 0.51 12.94
C GLY A 89 -8.70 0.53 12.02
N VAL A 90 -8.77 -0.33 11.00
CA VAL A 90 -10.00 -0.51 10.22
C VAL A 90 -11.16 -1.00 11.10
N THR A 91 -12.34 -0.47 10.81
CA THR A 91 -13.62 -0.88 11.40
C THR A 91 -14.46 -1.61 10.36
N ASP A 92 -15.61 -2.18 10.76
CA ASP A 92 -16.64 -2.69 9.81
C ASP A 92 -16.27 -3.93 8.98
N ASN A 93 -15.21 -4.65 9.37
CA ASN A 93 -14.82 -5.93 8.77
C ASN A 93 -14.68 -5.89 7.24
N PRO A 94 -13.86 -4.98 6.68
CA PRO A 94 -13.69 -4.85 5.25
C PRO A 94 -13.03 -6.09 4.68
N LYS A 95 -13.28 -6.33 3.40
CA LYS A 95 -12.77 -7.48 2.66
C LYS A 95 -11.68 -7.06 1.71
N PHE A 96 -10.59 -7.81 1.68
CA PHE A 96 -9.60 -7.70 0.62
C PHE A 96 -9.73 -8.88 -0.35
N ASN A 97 -9.98 -8.56 -1.61
CA ASN A 97 -10.04 -9.51 -2.70
C ASN A 97 -8.82 -9.31 -3.59
N MET A 98 -7.75 -10.08 -3.36
CA MET A 98 -6.55 -10.05 -4.21
C MET A 98 -6.76 -10.74 -5.56
N SER A 99 -7.91 -11.40 -5.78
CA SER A 99 -8.24 -12.07 -7.06
C SER A 99 -7.18 -13.10 -7.51
N GLY A 100 -6.46 -13.72 -6.57
CA GLY A 100 -5.35 -14.64 -6.87
C GLY A 100 -4.09 -13.99 -7.45
N LYS A 101 -4.03 -12.65 -7.54
CA LYS A 101 -2.94 -11.90 -8.17
C LYS A 101 -1.76 -11.70 -7.23
N THR A 102 -0.67 -11.17 -7.77
CA THR A 102 0.57 -10.87 -7.05
C THR A 102 0.66 -9.39 -6.71
N PHE A 103 1.05 -9.08 -5.47
CA PHE A 103 1.59 -7.78 -5.08
C PHE A 103 3.11 -7.87 -4.94
N GLU A 104 3.80 -6.90 -5.53
CA GLU A 104 5.21 -6.65 -5.19
C GLU A 104 5.30 -5.77 -3.94
N VAL A 105 6.02 -6.26 -2.94
CA VAL A 105 6.16 -5.64 -1.63
C VAL A 105 7.61 -5.24 -1.41
N HIS A 106 7.87 -3.94 -1.22
CA HIS A 106 9.23 -3.43 -1.07
C HIS A 106 9.63 -3.16 0.40
N GLY A 107 8.67 -3.19 1.32
CA GLY A 107 8.88 -2.94 2.73
C GLY A 107 8.02 -3.87 3.57
N LYS A 108 7.03 -3.33 4.28
CA LYS A 108 6.24 -4.06 5.26
C LYS A 108 4.77 -4.22 4.90
N VAL A 109 4.15 -5.24 5.47
CA VAL A 109 2.69 -5.42 5.46
C VAL A 109 2.21 -5.64 6.89
N GLU A 110 1.22 -4.88 7.31
CA GLU A 110 0.57 -5.01 8.62
C GLU A 110 -0.94 -5.14 8.44
N TYR A 111 -1.44 -6.35 8.66
CA TYR A 111 -2.88 -6.64 8.64
C TYR A 111 -3.50 -6.50 10.03
N ASP A 112 -4.69 -5.93 10.06
CA ASP A 112 -5.53 -5.83 11.26
C ASP A 112 -6.41 -7.08 11.40
N PRO A 113 -6.62 -7.61 12.62
CA PRO A 113 -7.53 -8.75 12.83
C PRO A 113 -8.99 -8.49 12.37
N ASN A 114 -9.42 -7.24 12.31
CA ASN A 114 -10.78 -6.88 11.92
C ASN A 114 -11.03 -6.95 10.41
N MET A 115 -10.01 -6.87 9.54
CA MET A 115 -10.21 -7.10 8.10
C MET A 115 -10.40 -8.59 7.79
N GLN A 116 -10.95 -8.93 6.62
CA GLN A 116 -11.09 -10.32 6.13
C GLN A 116 -10.52 -10.48 4.72
N PHE A 117 -9.88 -11.61 4.40
CA PHE A 117 -9.56 -11.95 3.01
C PHE A 117 -10.77 -12.60 2.36
N GLN A 118 -11.29 -11.99 1.30
CA GLN A 118 -12.26 -12.64 0.42
C GLN A 118 -11.57 -13.59 -0.57
N SER A 119 -10.40 -13.19 -1.05
CA SER A 119 -9.52 -14.03 -1.86
C SER A 119 -8.08 -13.62 -1.59
N VAL A 120 -7.23 -14.62 -1.33
CA VAL A 120 -5.80 -14.43 -1.16
C VAL A 120 -5.09 -14.51 -2.50
N GLY A 121 -3.90 -13.93 -2.56
CA GLY A 121 -3.02 -13.97 -3.73
C GLY A 121 -1.60 -14.32 -3.33
N THR A 122 -0.64 -13.67 -3.99
CA THR A 122 0.78 -13.80 -3.68
C THR A 122 1.35 -12.48 -3.17
N LEU A 123 2.01 -12.50 -2.03
CA LEU A 123 2.87 -11.41 -1.56
C LEU A 123 4.31 -11.72 -1.96
N SER A 124 4.85 -10.96 -2.90
CA SER A 124 6.23 -11.11 -3.37
C SER A 124 7.08 -9.98 -2.78
N PHE A 125 7.91 -10.29 -1.80
CA PHE A 125 8.82 -9.34 -1.16
C PHE A 125 10.11 -9.22 -1.98
N VAL A 126 10.35 -8.07 -2.64
CA VAL A 126 11.28 -7.97 -3.80
C VAL A 126 12.38 -6.89 -3.72
N SER A 127 12.75 -6.44 -2.53
CA SER A 127 13.74 -5.35 -2.32
C SER A 127 14.93 -5.76 -1.46
N SER A 128 16.05 -5.04 -1.58
CA SER A 128 17.24 -5.19 -0.72
C SER A 128 17.10 -4.54 0.66
N SER A 129 16.08 -3.70 0.89
CA SER A 129 15.78 -3.15 2.22
C SER A 129 15.16 -4.21 3.11
N THR A 130 15.16 -4.02 4.43
CA THR A 130 14.40 -4.89 5.34
C THR A 130 12.92 -4.85 5.02
N GLY A 131 12.27 -6.00 5.08
CA GLY A 131 10.82 -6.17 4.93
C GLY A 131 10.26 -6.95 6.11
N SER A 132 8.96 -6.82 6.34
CA SER A 132 8.32 -7.51 7.46
C SER A 132 6.86 -7.77 7.22
N ILE A 133 6.31 -8.72 7.99
CA ILE A 133 4.89 -9.03 7.95
C ILE A 133 4.29 -9.25 9.34
N ILE A 134 3.14 -8.64 9.55
CA ILE A 134 2.21 -8.92 10.65
C ILE A 134 0.92 -9.45 10.01
N SER A 135 0.55 -10.69 10.33
CA SER A 135 -0.49 -11.44 9.63
C SER A 135 -1.92 -11.06 10.03
N GLY A 136 -2.11 -10.36 11.15
CA GLY A 136 -3.43 -10.13 11.73
C GLY A 136 -4.15 -11.43 12.16
N GLY A 137 -3.45 -12.57 12.17
CA GLY A 137 -4.03 -13.89 12.40
C GLY A 137 -4.58 -14.60 11.15
N HIS A 138 -4.51 -13.95 9.98
CA HIS A 138 -5.10 -14.42 8.71
C HIS A 138 -4.28 -15.49 7.99
N ASN A 139 -4.93 -16.19 7.05
CA ASN A 139 -4.24 -16.96 6.01
C ASN A 139 -3.87 -16.04 4.84
N LEU A 140 -2.59 -15.99 4.47
CA LEU A 140 -2.05 -14.98 3.55
C LEU A 140 -1.80 -15.50 2.12
N GLY A 141 -2.25 -16.70 1.78
CA GLY A 141 -2.08 -17.25 0.43
C GLY A 141 -0.65 -17.71 0.17
N ASN A 142 0.07 -17.07 -0.75
CA ASN A 142 1.47 -17.41 -1.03
C ASN A 142 2.39 -16.27 -0.62
N ILE A 143 3.52 -16.60 -0.02
CA ILE A 143 4.57 -15.63 0.30
C ILE A 143 5.85 -16.04 -0.39
N TYR A 144 6.41 -15.11 -1.16
CA TYR A 144 7.68 -15.26 -1.85
C TYR A 144 8.65 -14.20 -1.35
N VAL A 145 9.84 -14.60 -0.90
CA VAL A 145 10.85 -13.69 -0.35
C VAL A 145 12.08 -13.70 -1.26
N ARG A 146 12.32 -12.58 -1.94
CA ARG A 146 13.49 -12.28 -2.77
C ARG A 146 14.09 -10.95 -2.31
N LYS A 147 14.90 -11.01 -1.26
CA LYS A 147 15.50 -9.83 -0.62
C LYS A 147 17.02 -9.92 -0.63
N PRO A 148 17.69 -9.69 -1.77
CA PRO A 148 19.14 -9.82 -1.84
C PRO A 148 19.79 -8.83 -0.87
N SER A 149 20.57 -9.35 0.07
CA SER A 149 21.21 -8.60 1.16
C SER A 149 20.25 -7.89 2.14
N GLY A 150 18.95 -8.15 2.04
CA GLY A 150 17.93 -7.65 2.95
C GLY A 150 17.48 -8.70 3.96
N THR A 151 16.81 -8.26 5.01
CA THR A 151 16.21 -9.15 6.02
C THR A 151 14.70 -9.21 5.87
N PHE A 152 14.10 -10.38 6.09
CA PHE A 152 12.67 -10.57 6.19
C PHE A 152 12.25 -10.93 7.62
N HIS A 153 11.54 -10.03 8.30
CA HIS A 153 11.05 -10.29 9.64
C HIS A 153 9.62 -10.83 9.65
N LEU A 154 9.46 -12.03 10.17
CA LEU A 154 8.18 -12.56 10.62
C LEU A 154 7.90 -12.00 12.02
N LEU A 155 6.98 -11.04 12.12
CA LEU A 155 6.66 -10.36 13.38
C LEU A 155 5.41 -10.93 14.07
N SER A 156 4.81 -11.97 13.50
CA SER A 156 3.64 -12.67 14.04
C SER A 156 3.59 -14.11 13.49
N PRO A 157 2.80 -15.02 14.12
CA PRO A 157 2.56 -16.34 13.56
C PRO A 157 1.99 -16.25 12.13
N ILE A 158 2.49 -17.12 11.25
CA ILE A 158 2.11 -17.13 9.84
C ILE A 158 1.21 -18.32 9.52
N ARG A 159 0.16 -18.08 8.75
CA ARG A 159 -0.63 -19.12 8.07
C ARG A 159 -0.60 -18.79 6.58
N THR A 160 -0.12 -19.73 5.78
CA THR A 160 0.10 -19.52 4.35
C THR A 160 0.01 -20.86 3.64
N SER A 161 -0.44 -20.85 2.39
CA SER A 161 -0.45 -22.02 1.51
C SER A 161 0.98 -22.37 1.09
N SER A 162 1.80 -21.36 0.77
CA SER A 162 3.21 -21.54 0.43
C SER A 162 4.06 -20.46 1.06
N PHE A 163 5.27 -20.82 1.51
CA PHE A 163 6.29 -19.89 1.97
C PHE A 163 7.60 -20.26 1.30
N TYR A 164 8.08 -19.43 0.38
CA TYR A 164 9.32 -19.68 -0.36
C TYR A 164 10.30 -18.53 -0.17
N VAL A 165 11.55 -18.87 0.13
CA VAL A 165 12.65 -17.91 0.27
C VAL A 165 13.68 -18.20 -0.81
N GLU A 166 13.87 -17.24 -1.71
CA GLU A 166 14.88 -17.30 -2.77
C GLU A 166 16.24 -16.81 -2.28
N ASN A 167 16.24 -15.65 -1.62
CA ASN A 167 17.43 -15.01 -1.06
C ASN A 167 17.04 -13.96 0.00
N GLY A 168 18.00 -13.64 0.86
CA GLY A 168 17.81 -12.78 2.03
C GLY A 168 18.17 -13.48 3.32
N SER A 169 18.00 -12.77 4.45
CA SER A 169 18.20 -13.29 5.81
C SER A 169 16.91 -13.24 6.62
#